data_AF-A0A5E6YDH5-F1
#
_entry.id   AF-A0A5E6YDH5-F1
#
_cell.length_a   1.000
_cell.length_b   1.000
_cell.length_c   1.000
_cell.angle_alpha   90.00
_cell.angle_beta   90.00
_cell.angle_gamma   90.00
#
_symmetry.space_group_name_H-M   'P 1'
#
loop_
_entity.id
_entity.type
_entity.pdbx_description
1 polymer ?
#
loop_
_entity_poly.entity_id
_entity_poly.type
_entity_poly.pdbx_seq_one_letter_code
_entity_poly.pdbx_strand_id
1 'polypeptide(L)'
;MERTLAKAAVRLGTTRPKLIKLMREKELLNERNLPAYPVRDREYLRVKDSNWFHAELGMQYSQSTRVRQPGIAWLAEQLGLALPAIPADHRDVA
;
A
#
# COMPACT_ATOMS: atom_id res chain seq x y z
N MET A 1 12.10 0.18 -2.41
CA MET A 1 11.42 1.03 -1.40
C MET A 1 9.97 0.58 -1.23
N GLU A 2 9.50 0.41 0.01
CA GLU A 2 8.11 0.00 0.32
C GLU A 2 7.26 1.18 0.79
N ARG A 3 5.97 1.15 0.47
CA ARG A 3 5.03 2.25 0.72
C ARG A 3 3.95 1.82 1.72
N THR A 4 3.54 2.72 2.60
CA THR A 4 2.29 2.54 3.37
C THR A 4 1.09 2.64 2.43
N LEU A 5 -0.08 2.15 2.85
CA LEU A 5 -1.33 2.39 2.13
C LEU A 5 -1.60 3.89 1.92
N ALA A 6 -1.19 4.75 2.86
CA ALA A 6 -1.29 6.22 2.68
C ALA A 6 -0.41 6.70 1.51
N LYS A 7 0.86 6.31 1.46
CA LYS A 7 1.77 6.69 0.37
C LYS A 7 1.37 6.07 -0.97
N ALA A 8 0.80 4.86 -0.96
CA ALA A 8 0.27 4.21 -2.15
C ALA A 8 -0.96 4.96 -2.68
N ALA A 9 -1.88 5.37 -1.81
CA ALA A 9 -3.05 6.15 -2.19
C ALA A 9 -2.67 7.45 -2.91
N VAL A 10 -1.70 8.19 -2.38
CA VAL A 10 -1.17 9.41 -3.04
C VAL A 10 -0.65 9.11 -4.44
N ARG A 11 0.09 8.00 -4.61
CA ARG A 11 0.62 7.58 -5.93
C ARG A 11 -0.47 7.12 -6.90
N LEU A 12 -1.60 6.64 -6.39
CA LEU A 12 -2.76 6.19 -7.16
C LEU A 12 -3.80 7.31 -7.36
N GLY A 13 -3.49 8.56 -7.01
CA GLY A 13 -4.40 9.69 -7.18
C GLY A 13 -5.68 9.59 -6.33
N THR A 14 -5.61 8.94 -5.16
CA THR A 14 -6.77 8.70 -4.29
C THR A 14 -6.44 8.97 -2.81
N THR A 15 -7.42 8.79 -1.93
CA THR A 15 -7.25 8.92 -0.47
C THR A 15 -7.08 7.56 0.19
N ARG A 16 -6.42 7.51 1.36
CA ARG A 16 -6.24 6.25 2.10
C ARG A 16 -7.57 5.54 2.41
N PRO A 17 -8.62 6.19 2.93
CA PRO A 17 -9.90 5.51 3.20
C PRO A 17 -10.54 4.95 1.93
N LYS A 18 -10.51 5.71 0.82
CA LYS A 18 -11.04 5.25 -0.47
C LYS A 18 -10.27 4.06 -1.01
N LEU A 19 -8.93 4.08 -0.92
CA LEU A 19 -8.09 2.96 -1.31
C LEU A 19 -8.39 1.69 -0.48
N ILE A 20 -8.49 1.82 0.85
CA ILE A 20 -8.80 0.68 1.72
C ILE A 20 -10.16 0.08 1.38
N LYS A 21 -11.18 0.92 1.15
CA LYS A 21 -12.52 0.48 0.75
C LYS A 21 -12.46 -0.34 -0.54
N LEU A 22 -11.85 0.21 -1.60
CA LEU A 22 -11.70 -0.47 -2.90
C LEU A 22 -10.93 -1.79 -2.78
N MET A 23 -9.84 -1.82 -1.99
CA MET A 23 -9.06 -3.04 -1.80
C MET A 23 -9.84 -4.11 -1.03
N ARG A 24 -10.70 -3.73 -0.07
CA ARG A 24 -11.57 -4.69 0.64
C ARG A 24 -12.69 -5.22 -0.25
N GLU A 25 -13.32 -4.37 -1.06
CA GLU A 25 -14.34 -4.76 -2.05
C GLU A 25 -13.80 -5.77 -3.07
N LYS A 26 -12.50 -5.73 -3.35
CA LYS A 26 -11.78 -6.68 -4.23
C LYS A 26 -11.10 -7.84 -3.47
N GLU A 27 -11.37 -7.99 -2.18
CA GLU A 27 -10.77 -9.03 -1.33
C GLU A 27 -9.23 -9.04 -1.33
N LEU A 28 -8.59 -7.88 -1.56
CA LEU A 28 -7.14 -7.72 -1.46
C LEU A 28 -6.72 -7.48 -0.01
N LEU A 29 -7.61 -6.91 0.80
CA LEU A 29 -7.42 -6.72 2.25
C LEU A 29 -8.52 -7.40 3.05
N ASN A 30 -8.16 -7.91 4.22
CA ASN A 30 -9.10 -8.39 5.23
C ASN A 30 -9.62 -7.25 6.12
N GLU A 31 -10.47 -7.61 7.08
CA GLU A 31 -11.08 -6.69 8.06
C GLU A 31 -10.05 -5.95 8.93
N ARG A 32 -8.85 -6.51 9.09
CA ARG A 32 -7.72 -5.91 9.82
C ARG A 32 -6.83 -5.02 8.93
N ASN A 33 -7.21 -4.80 7.66
CA ASN A 33 -6.38 -4.12 6.65
C ASN A 33 -5.04 -4.81 6.38
N LEU A 34 -4.97 -6.12 6.55
CA LEU A 34 -3.84 -6.97 6.16
C LEU A 34 -4.14 -7.65 4.81
N PRO A 35 -3.12 -8.08 4.03
CA PRO A 35 -3.34 -8.78 2.77
C PRO A 35 -4.20 -10.02 3.01
N ALA A 36 -5.30 -10.17 2.27
CA ALA A 36 -6.18 -11.32 2.45
C ALA A 36 -5.52 -12.62 2.00
N TYR A 37 -4.69 -12.55 0.95
CA TYR A 37 -3.95 -13.68 0.39
C TYR A 37 -2.43 -13.41 0.42
N PRO A 38 -1.78 -13.46 1.59
CA PRO A 38 -0.40 -13.04 1.77
C PRO A 38 0.63 -13.87 0.99
N VAL A 39 0.29 -15.10 0.58
CA VAL A 39 1.14 -15.95 -0.27
C VAL A 39 0.93 -15.62 -1.75
N ARG A 40 -0.33 -15.52 -2.19
CA ARG A 40 -0.70 -15.20 -3.59
C ARG A 40 -0.17 -13.82 -3.99
N ASP A 41 -0.39 -12.83 -3.15
CA ASP A 41 -0.12 -11.42 -3.47
C ASP A 41 1.23 -10.94 -2.91
N ARG A 42 2.11 -11.88 -2.51
CA ARG A 42 3.38 -11.60 -1.79
C ARG A 42 4.34 -10.67 -2.55
N GLU A 43 4.23 -10.65 -3.87
CA GLU A 43 5.06 -9.83 -4.76
C GLU A 43 4.64 -8.35 -4.75
N TYR A 44 3.38 -8.07 -4.39
CA TYR A 44 2.79 -6.74 -4.43
C TYR A 44 2.53 -6.19 -3.03
N LEU A 45 2.06 -7.05 -2.13
CA LEU A 45 1.67 -6.71 -0.77
C LEU A 45 2.50 -7.52 0.23
N ARG A 46 2.73 -6.94 1.40
CA ARG A 46 3.29 -7.66 2.55
C ARG A 46 2.71 -7.14 3.85
N VAL A 47 2.75 -7.97 4.88
CA VAL A 47 2.62 -7.52 6.25
C VAL A 47 3.98 -6.96 6.71
N LYS A 48 3.94 -5.84 7.43
CA LYS A 48 5.06 -5.32 8.20
C LYS A 48 4.65 -5.29 9.66
N ASP A 49 5.35 -6.09 10.45
CA ASP A 49 5.35 -6.02 11.90
C ASP A 49 6.17 -4.80 12.36
N SER A 50 5.70 -4.13 13.39
CA SER A 50 6.36 -2.97 13.99
C SER A 50 6.04 -2.95 15.46
N ASN A 51 7.00 -2.54 16.27
CA ASN A 51 6.84 -2.44 17.71
C ASN A 51 7.11 -1.02 18.18
N TRP A 52 6.57 -0.69 19.34
CA TRP A 52 6.75 0.60 20.00
C TRP A 52 6.54 0.44 21.51
N PHE A 53 7.20 1.26 22.31
CA PHE A 53 7.11 1.17 23.77
C PHE A 53 5.99 2.08 24.30
N HIS A 54 5.08 1.51 25.10
CA HIS A 54 4.08 2.25 25.88
C HIS A 54 4.46 2.26 27.36
N ALA A 55 4.41 3.42 28.02
CA ALA A 55 4.92 3.59 29.38
C ALA A 55 4.28 2.64 30.41
N GLU A 56 2.97 2.40 30.31
CA GLU A 56 2.22 1.56 31.25
C GLU A 56 2.11 0.09 30.79
N LEU A 57 2.12 -0.14 29.48
CA LEU A 57 1.77 -1.43 28.88
C LEU A 57 3.00 -2.16 28.32
N GLY A 58 4.19 -1.55 28.43
CA GLY A 58 5.43 -2.08 27.90
C GLY A 58 5.46 -2.12 26.37
N MET A 59 6.21 -3.09 25.83
CA MET A 59 6.39 -3.24 24.38
C MET A 59 5.08 -3.65 23.69
N GLN A 60 4.63 -2.82 22.76
CA GLN A 60 3.45 -3.05 21.93
C GLN A 60 3.85 -3.49 20.53
N TYR A 61 2.98 -4.26 19.89
CA TYR A 61 3.20 -4.80 18.55
C TYR A 61 2.03 -4.42 17.63
N SER A 62 2.34 -4.15 16.38
CA SER A 62 1.37 -3.72 15.38
C SER A 62 1.73 -4.30 14.02
N GLN A 63 0.71 -4.54 13.21
CA GLN A 63 0.85 -5.00 11.84
C GLN A 63 0.29 -3.96 10.87
N SER A 64 0.94 -3.81 9.73
CA SER A 64 0.50 -2.91 8.68
C SER A 64 0.74 -3.49 7.30
N THR A 65 -0.17 -3.28 6.36
CA THR A 65 0.07 -3.59 4.95
C THR A 65 1.06 -2.60 4.34
N ARG A 66 2.08 -3.14 3.66
CA ARG A 66 2.99 -2.38 2.80
C ARG A 66 2.81 -2.80 1.36
N VAL A 67 2.89 -1.81 0.48
CA VAL A 67 2.85 -1.97 -0.97
C VAL A 67 4.30 -1.95 -1.48
N ARG A 68 4.71 -3.04 -2.12
CA ARG A 68 6.01 -3.17 -2.77
C ARG A 68 6.04 -2.31 -4.03
N GLN A 69 7.22 -2.13 -4.62
CA GLN A 69 7.38 -1.32 -5.83
C GLN A 69 6.48 -1.77 -7.01
N PRO A 70 6.46 -3.06 -7.41
CA PRO A 70 5.54 -3.52 -8.47
C PRO A 70 4.07 -3.42 -8.06
N GLY A 71 3.78 -3.37 -6.75
CA GLY A 71 2.41 -3.31 -6.23
C GLY A 71 1.65 -2.04 -6.59
N ILE A 72 2.30 -0.94 -6.98
CA ILE A 72 1.59 0.27 -7.41
C ILE A 72 0.88 0.04 -8.76
N ALA A 73 1.60 -0.48 -9.75
CA ALA A 73 1.03 -0.75 -11.07
C ALA A 73 -0.03 -1.84 -10.99
N TRP A 74 0.26 -2.92 -10.25
CA TRP A 74 -0.70 -4.00 -10.01
C TRP A 74 -1.97 -3.51 -9.31
N LEU A 75 -1.87 -2.65 -8.27
CA LEU A 75 -3.06 -2.09 -7.62
C LEU A 75 -3.86 -1.19 -8.56
N ALA A 76 -3.21 -0.42 -9.43
CA ALA A 76 -3.92 0.40 -10.40
C ALA A 76 -4.76 -0.46 -11.34
N GLU A 77 -4.20 -1.58 -11.84
CA GLU A 77 -4.91 -2.56 -12.66
C GLU A 77 -6.08 -3.21 -11.91
N GLN A 78 -5.84 -3.78 -10.72
CA GLN A 78 -6.87 -4.46 -9.93
C GLN A 78 -8.05 -3.56 -9.54
N LEU A 79 -7.77 -2.26 -9.34
CA LEU A 79 -8.75 -1.28 -8.89
C LEU A 79 -9.32 -0.43 -10.02
N GLY A 80 -8.90 -0.64 -11.28
CA GLY A 80 -9.31 0.18 -12.42
C GLY A 80 -8.94 1.66 -12.29
N LEU A 81 -7.82 1.96 -11.62
CA LEU A 81 -7.33 3.32 -11.43
C LEU A 81 -6.32 3.68 -12.52
N ALA A 82 -6.43 4.88 -13.09
CA ALA A 82 -5.38 5.41 -13.95
C ALA A 82 -4.12 5.69 -13.13
N LEU A 83 -2.97 5.16 -13.55
CA LEU A 83 -1.69 5.61 -13.01
C LEU A 83 -1.47 7.06 -13.46
N PRO A 84 -0.99 7.96 -12.59
CA PRO A 84 -0.57 9.28 -13.05
C PRO A 84 0.53 9.09 -14.09
N ALA A 85 0.44 9.84 -15.20
CA ALA A 85 1.47 9.87 -16.22
C ALA A 85 2.82 10.16 -15.54
N ILE A 86 3.86 9.41 -15.91
CA ILE A 86 5.22 9.71 -15.48
C ILE A 86 5.49 11.17 -15.89
N PRO A 87 5.90 12.07 -14.97
CA PRO A 87 6.22 13.43 -15.37
C PRO A 87 7.29 13.36 -16.46
N ALA A 88 7.09 14.06 -17.58
CA ALA A 88 8.11 14.17 -18.61
C ALA A 88 9.40 14.68 -17.95
N ASP A 89 10.50 13.95 -18.15
CA ASP A 89 11.80 14.32 -17.62
C ASP A 89 12.32 15.50 -18.44
N HIS A 90 12.04 16.73 -17.98
CA HIS A 90 12.57 17.97 -18.57
C HIS A 90 14.04 18.21 -18.16
N ARG A 91 14.86 17.16 -18.14
CA ARG A 91 16.31 17.31 -18.11
C ARG A 91 16.76 17.54 -19.54
N ASP A 92 16.57 18.78 -19.99
CA ASP A 92 17.27 19.31 -21.14
C ASP A 92 18.78 19.17 -20.87
N VAL A 93 19.40 18.23 -21.56
CA VAL A 93 20.84 18.04 -21.60
C VAL A 93 21.40 19.17 -22.45
N ALA A 94 22.12 20.10 -21.82
CA ALA A 94 22.87 21.17 -22.48
C ALA A 94 24.34 20.75 -22.66
#